data_AF-A0A8S3U1R0-F1
#
_entry.id   AF-A0A8S3U1R0-F1
#
_cell.length_a   1.000
_cell.length_b   1.000
_cell.length_c   1.000
_cell.angle_alpha   90.00
_cell.angle_beta   90.00
_cell.angle_gamma   90.00
#
_symmetry.space_group_name_H-M   'P 1'
#
loop_
_entity.id
_entity.type
_entity.pdbx_description
1 polymer ?
#
loop_
_entity_poly.entity_id
_entity_poly.type
_entity_poly.pdbx_seq_one_letter_code
_entity_poly.pdbx_strand_id
1 'polypeptide(L)'
;MFHTISNIDNTINLEQYINNRNGNKRIGLKFIRYSIGWYNVYHGFITKTGEEQQRIMNGYYSFQQIVDEFQKENIVLSVNEANGIASLNTTTELRISKDLGNMLGFNNKRKFEPNELHYGNKFVDFAIHKSLYIHLEQVSTSHNYLDGKPSTLLAVIPVENKEFGEVITARFEHPEYKCLVNDVITELKLEIRDENNNKIINHLPINCVLEVI
;
A
#
# COMPACT_ATOMS: atom_id res chain seq x y z
N MET A 1 -15.74 -4.83 -24.77
CA MET A 1 -16.49 -5.60 -23.75
C MET A 1 -16.00 -5.14 -22.38
N PHE A 2 -16.89 -4.92 -21.43
CA PHE A 2 -16.51 -4.45 -20.08
C PHE A 2 -16.76 -5.54 -19.04
N HIS A 3 -15.84 -5.69 -18.10
CA HIS A 3 -15.97 -6.59 -16.96
C HIS A 3 -15.80 -5.82 -15.66
N THR A 4 -16.83 -5.86 -14.81
CA THR A 4 -16.77 -5.31 -13.47
C THR A 4 -16.32 -6.38 -12.50
N ILE A 5 -15.31 -6.05 -11.72
CA ILE A 5 -14.66 -6.94 -10.77
C ILE A 5 -14.84 -6.35 -9.39
N SER A 6 -15.51 -7.11 -8.51
CA SER A 6 -15.68 -6.76 -7.11
C SER A 6 -14.79 -7.64 -6.25
N ASN A 7 -13.98 -7.03 -5.40
CA ASN A 7 -12.95 -7.66 -4.57
C ASN A 7 -11.84 -8.32 -5.40
N ILE A 8 -10.86 -7.50 -5.81
CA ILE A 8 -9.73 -7.87 -6.66
C ILE A 8 -8.96 -9.13 -6.19
N ASP A 9 -8.93 -9.43 -4.89
CA ASP A 9 -8.18 -10.59 -4.36
C ASP A 9 -8.80 -11.96 -4.64
N ASN A 10 -9.92 -12.02 -5.36
CA ASN A 10 -10.59 -13.26 -5.73
C ASN A 10 -10.52 -13.52 -7.23
N THR A 11 -10.45 -14.80 -7.60
CA THR A 11 -10.72 -15.25 -8.98
C THR A 11 -12.17 -14.99 -9.34
N ILE A 12 -12.40 -14.35 -10.49
CA ILE A 12 -13.74 -13.99 -10.94
C ILE A 12 -14.09 -14.80 -12.17
N ASN A 13 -15.12 -15.62 -12.05
CA ASN A 13 -15.71 -16.34 -13.17
C ASN A 13 -16.47 -15.37 -14.07
N LEU A 14 -16.22 -15.45 -15.36
CA LEU A 14 -16.91 -14.67 -16.36
C LEU A 14 -18.25 -15.32 -16.71
N GLU A 15 -19.33 -14.54 -16.69
CA GLU A 15 -20.63 -15.00 -17.21
C GLU A 15 -20.55 -15.34 -18.71
N GLN A 16 -19.70 -14.60 -19.44
CA GLN A 16 -19.37 -14.84 -20.84
C GLN A 16 -17.86 -14.92 -20.99
N TYR A 17 -17.36 -16.06 -21.46
CA TYR A 17 -15.94 -16.26 -21.69
C TYR A 17 -15.40 -15.33 -22.79
N ILE A 18 -14.12 -14.98 -22.70
CA ILE A 18 -13.42 -14.24 -23.75
C ILE A 18 -12.74 -15.27 -24.65
N ASN A 19 -13.19 -15.37 -25.91
CA ASN A 19 -12.50 -16.19 -26.90
C ASN A 19 -11.33 -15.42 -27.51
N ASN A 20 -10.10 -15.69 -27.06
CA ASN A 20 -8.89 -15.08 -27.60
C ASN A 20 -7.95 -16.11 -28.26
N ARG A 21 -8.47 -17.20 -28.84
CA ARG A 21 -7.68 -18.21 -29.57
C ARG A 21 -6.93 -17.69 -30.80
N ASN A 22 -7.27 -16.48 -31.25
CA ASN A 22 -6.58 -15.79 -32.35
C ASN A 22 -5.52 -14.79 -31.85
N GLY A 23 -5.35 -14.64 -30.52
CA GLY A 23 -4.34 -13.78 -29.91
C GLY A 23 -4.50 -12.28 -30.20
N ASN A 24 -5.67 -11.83 -30.69
CA ASN A 24 -5.89 -10.45 -31.14
C ASN A 24 -6.60 -9.56 -30.12
N LYS A 25 -7.07 -10.13 -29.00
CA LYS A 25 -7.73 -9.38 -27.93
C LYS A 25 -6.72 -8.72 -27.00
N ARG A 26 -7.09 -7.51 -26.57
CA ARG A 26 -6.32 -6.75 -25.59
C ARG A 26 -7.21 -6.30 -24.45
N ILE A 27 -6.62 -6.11 -23.27
CA ILE A 27 -7.32 -5.69 -22.06
C ILE A 27 -6.63 -4.49 -21.42
N GLY A 28 -7.42 -3.56 -20.90
CA GLY A 28 -6.95 -2.39 -20.16
C GLY A 28 -7.77 -2.14 -18.91
N LEU A 29 -7.16 -1.52 -17.89
CA LEU A 29 -7.86 -1.07 -16.70
C LEU A 29 -8.51 0.30 -16.97
N LYS A 30 -9.85 0.39 -16.95
CA LYS A 30 -10.56 1.67 -17.14
C LYS A 30 -10.72 2.45 -15.84
N PHE A 31 -10.99 1.71 -14.78
CA PHE A 31 -11.47 2.28 -13.53
C PHE A 31 -11.09 1.34 -12.40
N ILE A 32 -10.69 1.93 -11.28
CA ILE A 32 -10.55 1.22 -10.01
C ILE A 32 -10.95 2.15 -8.87
N ARG A 33 -11.70 1.60 -7.93
CA ARG A 33 -12.12 2.24 -6.69
C ARG A 33 -11.79 1.34 -5.53
N TYR A 34 -10.94 1.80 -4.63
CA TYR A 34 -10.52 1.07 -3.45
C TYR A 34 -10.67 1.94 -2.21
N SER A 35 -10.85 1.29 -1.06
CA SER A 35 -10.68 1.95 0.24
C SER A 35 -9.36 1.50 0.83
N ILE A 36 -8.61 2.40 1.46
CA ILE A 36 -7.34 2.04 2.11
C ILE A 36 -7.60 1.16 3.31
N GLY A 37 -7.30 -0.13 3.16
CA GLY A 37 -7.36 -1.18 4.16
C GLY A 37 -6.02 -1.88 4.33
N TRP A 38 -4.92 -1.15 4.26
CA TRP A 38 -3.59 -1.62 4.70
C TRP A 38 -3.10 -0.76 5.86
N TYR A 39 -2.07 -1.22 6.58
CA TYR A 39 -1.62 -0.59 7.81
C TYR A 39 -0.15 -0.17 7.71
N ASN A 40 0.14 1.11 7.98
CA ASN A 40 1.52 1.54 8.19
C ASN A 40 1.99 1.34 9.64
N VAL A 41 1.04 1.20 10.57
CA VAL A 41 1.29 0.74 11.94
C VAL A 41 0.65 -0.62 12.14
N TYR A 42 1.49 -1.64 12.36
CA TYR A 42 1.08 -2.99 12.70
C TYR A 42 1.82 -3.43 13.98
N HIS A 43 1.08 -3.84 15.01
CA HIS A 43 1.64 -4.13 16.35
C HIS A 43 2.47 -2.97 16.93
N GLY A 44 2.00 -1.73 16.75
CA GLY A 44 2.59 -0.53 17.34
C GLY A 44 2.46 -0.54 18.86
N PHE A 45 3.53 -0.14 19.57
CA PHE A 45 3.49 0.06 21.01
C PHE A 45 4.47 1.14 21.47
N ILE A 46 4.16 1.71 22.63
CA ILE A 46 4.94 2.67 23.41
C ILE A 46 5.05 2.09 24.82
N THR A 47 6.21 2.17 25.45
CA THR A 47 6.43 1.72 26.84
C THR A 47 7.36 2.68 27.54
N LYS A 48 6.88 3.34 28.59
CA LYS A 48 7.72 4.13 29.48
C LYS A 48 8.21 3.29 30.64
N THR A 49 9.41 3.57 31.14
CA THR A 49 9.95 2.86 32.32
C THR A 49 9.01 3.01 33.52
N GLY A 50 8.59 1.88 34.08
CA GLY A 50 7.69 1.84 35.24
C GLY A 50 6.20 1.92 34.88
N GLU A 51 5.85 1.98 33.59
CA GLU A 51 4.47 2.02 33.11
C GLU A 51 4.12 0.78 32.27
N GLU A 52 2.82 0.50 32.14
CA GLU A 52 2.34 -0.56 31.26
C GLU A 52 2.57 -0.22 29.78
N GLN A 53 2.70 -1.25 28.96
CA GLN A 53 2.84 -1.07 27.51
C GLN A 53 1.51 -0.54 26.94
N GLN A 54 1.55 0.66 26.36
CA GLN A 54 0.44 1.21 25.61
C GLN A 54 0.51 0.72 24.16
N ARG A 55 -0.60 0.18 23.67
CA ARG A 55 -0.72 -0.31 22.29
C ARG A 55 -1.26 0.80 21.39
N ILE A 56 -0.60 1.03 20.26
CA ILE A 56 -1.18 1.79 19.15
C ILE A 56 -1.94 0.80 18.27
N MET A 57 -3.21 1.10 17.99
CA MET A 57 -4.07 0.23 17.21
C MET A 57 -3.55 0.09 15.78
N ASN A 58 -3.73 -1.09 15.18
CA ASN A 58 -3.37 -1.29 13.78
C ASN A 58 -4.18 -0.32 12.91
N GLY A 59 -3.51 0.36 11.97
CA GLY A 59 -4.15 1.41 11.18
C GLY A 59 -3.22 2.03 10.15
N TYR A 60 -3.79 2.85 9.27
CA TYR A 60 -3.03 3.75 8.41
C TYR A 60 -3.08 5.15 9.02
N TYR A 61 -1.97 5.58 9.60
CA TYR A 61 -1.87 6.86 10.28
C TYR A 61 -1.16 7.88 9.41
N SER A 62 -1.60 9.13 9.44
CA SER A 62 -0.77 10.26 9.05
C SER A 62 0.29 10.54 10.13
N PHE A 63 1.29 11.37 9.80
CA PHE A 63 2.26 11.79 10.81
C PHE A 63 1.59 12.47 12.02
N GLN A 64 0.62 13.35 11.77
CA GLN A 64 -0.08 14.07 12.83
C GLN A 64 -0.85 13.10 13.74
N GLN A 65 -1.54 12.11 13.19
CA GLN A 65 -2.25 11.13 14.02
C GLN A 65 -1.29 10.33 14.92
N ILE A 66 -0.08 10.04 14.47
CA ILE A 66 0.94 9.43 15.33
C ILE A 66 1.47 10.41 16.38
N VAL A 67 1.69 11.68 16.03
CA VAL A 67 2.02 12.71 17.02
C VAL A 67 0.98 12.74 18.13
N ASP A 68 -0.31 12.67 17.78
CA ASP A 68 -1.40 12.67 18.76
C ASP A 68 -1.34 11.44 19.69
N GLU A 69 -0.97 10.24 19.19
CA GLU A 69 -0.75 9.06 20.04
C GLU A 69 0.42 9.24 21.02
N PHE A 70 1.53 9.87 20.57
CA PHE A 70 2.68 10.17 21.44
C PHE A 70 2.37 11.26 22.48
N GLN A 71 1.56 12.26 22.11
CA GLN A 71 1.15 13.33 23.01
C GLN A 71 0.30 12.84 24.18
N LYS A 72 -0.55 11.82 23.98
CA LYS A 72 -1.31 11.18 25.07
C LYS A 72 -0.40 10.66 26.19
N GLU A 73 0.85 10.33 25.85
CA GLU A 73 1.86 9.85 26.79
C GLU A 73 2.84 10.92 27.27
N ASN A 74 2.57 12.19 26.96
CA ASN A 74 3.46 13.33 27.21
C ASN A 74 4.83 13.21 26.52
N ILE A 75 4.88 12.57 25.34
CA ILE A 75 6.08 12.46 24.53
C ILE A 75 6.00 13.48 23.39
N VAL A 76 7.06 14.27 23.20
CA VAL A 76 7.14 15.25 22.11
C VAL A 76 7.75 14.58 20.89
N LEU A 77 6.93 14.33 19.89
CA LEU A 77 7.34 13.88 18.57
C LEU A 77 7.12 15.01 17.56
N SER A 78 8.11 15.27 16.71
CA SER A 78 8.01 16.25 15.63
C SER A 78 8.80 15.81 14.41
N VAL A 79 8.51 16.39 13.25
CA VAL A 79 9.29 16.18 12.02
C VAL A 79 9.78 17.53 11.50
N ASN A 80 11.03 17.59 11.08
CA ASN A 80 11.54 18.76 10.41
C ASN A 80 11.06 18.75 8.95
N GLU A 81 10.23 19.70 8.56
CA GLU A 81 9.62 19.75 7.22
C GLU A 81 10.63 19.89 6.08
N ALA A 82 11.77 20.54 6.34
CA ALA A 82 12.79 20.79 5.31
C ALA A 82 13.58 19.52 4.95
N ASN A 83 13.69 18.57 5.87
CA ASN A 83 14.49 17.37 5.66
C ASN A 83 13.78 16.07 6.05
N GLY A 84 12.51 16.08 6.45
CA GLY A 84 11.73 14.89 6.80
C GLY A 84 12.24 14.08 7.99
N ILE A 85 13.21 14.57 8.78
CA ILE A 85 13.78 13.84 9.91
C ILE A 85 12.90 14.05 11.16
N ALA A 86 12.47 12.94 11.76
CA ALA A 86 11.76 12.98 13.04
C ALA A 86 12.71 13.33 14.19
N SER A 87 12.18 14.01 15.19
CA SER A 87 12.81 14.17 16.50
C SER A 87 11.85 13.78 17.61
N LEU A 88 12.40 13.17 18.65
CA LEU A 88 11.66 12.64 19.78
C LEU A 88 12.32 13.10 21.09
N ASN A 89 11.52 13.62 22.01
CA ASN A 89 11.93 13.96 23.36
C ASN A 89 10.92 13.39 24.36
N THR A 90 11.42 12.80 25.44
CA THR A 90 10.66 12.13 26.49
C THR A 90 11.25 12.47 27.85
N THR A 91 10.44 12.56 28.90
CA THR A 91 10.91 12.82 30.27
C THR A 91 11.34 11.55 31.02
N THR A 92 10.93 10.38 30.52
CA THR A 92 11.29 9.06 31.04
C THR A 92 11.94 8.21 29.96
N GLU A 93 12.69 7.17 30.32
CA GLU A 93 13.12 6.17 29.32
C GLU A 93 11.88 5.65 28.59
N LEU A 94 11.96 5.64 27.27
CA LEU A 94 10.90 5.23 26.36
C LEU A 94 11.38 4.07 25.50
N ARG A 95 10.49 3.11 25.25
CA ARG A 95 10.64 2.07 24.23
C ARG A 95 9.49 2.08 23.25
N ILE A 96 9.78 1.86 21.98
CA ILE A 96 8.76 1.73 20.92
C ILE A 96 8.94 0.44 20.13
N SER A 97 7.87 0.02 19.44
CA SER A 97 7.93 -1.14 18.55
C SER A 97 8.91 -0.93 17.39
N LYS A 98 9.42 -2.04 16.83
CA LYS A 98 10.34 -2.00 15.68
C LYS A 98 9.73 -1.26 14.50
N ASP A 99 8.50 -1.59 14.17
CA ASP A 99 7.82 -1.08 12.97
C ASP A 99 7.51 0.41 13.12
N LEU A 100 7.09 0.83 14.32
CA LEU A 100 6.90 2.25 14.65
C LEU A 100 8.22 3.03 14.58
N GLY A 101 9.31 2.49 15.13
CA GLY A 101 10.63 3.11 15.06
C GLY A 101 11.17 3.21 13.63
N ASN A 102 10.95 2.20 12.80
CA ASN A 102 11.34 2.23 11.39
C ASN A 102 10.54 3.25 10.59
N MET A 103 9.20 3.26 10.76
CA MET A 103 8.30 4.23 10.12
C MET A 103 8.65 5.68 10.49
N LEU A 104 9.02 5.92 11.75
CA LEU A 104 9.46 7.23 12.23
C LEU A 104 10.92 7.56 11.90
N GLY A 105 11.65 6.69 11.20
CA GLY A 105 13.04 6.97 10.80
C GLY A 105 14.09 6.79 11.91
N PHE A 106 13.76 6.15 13.04
CA PHE A 106 14.68 5.80 14.13
C PHE A 106 15.28 4.39 13.97
N ASN A 107 15.66 3.99 12.75
CA ASN A 107 16.03 2.59 12.44
C ASN A 107 16.97 1.98 13.48
N ASN A 108 16.62 0.77 13.95
CA ASN A 108 17.34 0.00 14.97
C ASN A 108 17.44 0.63 16.37
N LYS A 109 17.03 1.89 16.56
CA LYS A 109 16.91 2.52 17.87
C LYS A 109 15.48 2.38 18.37
N ARG A 110 15.29 1.53 19.38
CA ARG A 110 13.98 1.30 20.01
C ARG A 110 13.86 1.84 21.40
N LYS A 111 14.98 2.28 21.97
CA LYS A 111 15.08 2.81 23.32
C LYS A 111 15.59 4.24 23.26
N PHE A 112 14.95 5.11 24.02
CA PHE A 112 15.19 6.54 24.08
C PHE A 112 15.40 6.92 25.54
N GLU A 113 16.48 7.63 25.82
CA GLU A 113 16.86 8.04 27.16
C GLU A 113 16.08 9.31 27.55
N PRO A 114 15.80 9.51 28.85
CA PRO A 114 15.05 10.67 29.32
C PRO A 114 15.82 11.98 29.11
N ASN A 115 15.08 13.04 28.82
CA ASN A 115 15.54 14.42 28.70
C ASN A 115 16.63 14.64 27.64
N GLU A 116 16.76 13.71 26.69
CA GLU A 116 17.61 13.84 25.52
C GLU A 116 16.73 14.02 24.28
N LEU A 117 17.10 14.98 23.42
CA LEU A 117 16.48 15.11 22.12
C LEU A 117 17.12 14.11 21.16
N HIS A 118 16.33 13.14 20.71
CA HIS A 118 16.79 12.11 19.79
C HIS A 118 16.31 12.40 18.38
N TYR A 119 17.19 12.17 17.41
CA TYR A 119 16.88 12.37 16.00
C TYR A 119 16.81 11.04 15.26
N GLY A 120 15.91 10.96 14.29
CA GLY A 120 15.89 9.92 13.29
C GLY A 120 17.17 9.93 12.46
N ASN A 121 17.54 8.77 11.93
CA ASN A 121 18.65 8.61 11.00
C ASN A 121 18.18 8.43 9.54
N LYS A 122 16.86 8.47 9.31
CA LYS A 122 16.22 8.49 7.99
C LYS A 122 14.98 9.37 8.02
N PHE A 123 14.51 9.69 6.82
CA PHE A 123 13.21 10.30 6.62
C PHE A 123 12.10 9.45 7.22
N VAL A 124 11.09 10.10 7.76
CA VAL A 124 9.84 9.42 8.10
C VAL A 124 9.25 8.80 6.84
N ASP A 125 8.73 7.59 6.98
CA ASP A 125 8.06 6.90 5.88
C ASP A 125 6.74 6.29 6.33
N PHE A 126 5.67 7.05 6.12
CA PHE A 126 4.30 6.65 6.40
C PHE A 126 3.63 5.96 5.21
N ALA A 127 4.23 6.06 4.03
CA ALA A 127 3.69 5.49 2.81
C ALA A 127 4.33 4.12 2.59
N ILE A 128 3.77 3.11 3.27
CA ILE A 128 4.19 1.69 3.13
C ILE A 128 4.12 1.15 1.70
N HIS A 129 3.33 1.80 0.84
CA HIS A 129 3.25 1.53 -0.59
C HIS A 129 3.33 2.88 -1.30
N LYS A 130 4.28 3.04 -2.23
CA LYS A 130 4.34 4.23 -3.08
C LYS A 130 3.38 4.14 -4.24
N SER A 131 3.18 2.92 -4.72
CA SER A 131 2.34 2.61 -5.87
C SER A 131 1.67 1.25 -5.68
N LEU A 132 0.45 1.14 -6.18
CA LEU A 132 -0.25 -0.13 -6.34
C LEU A 132 -0.01 -0.63 -7.76
N TYR A 133 0.60 -1.80 -7.86
CA TYR A 133 0.83 -2.49 -9.12
C TYR A 133 -0.31 -3.47 -9.33
N ILE A 134 -1.17 -3.20 -10.32
CA ILE A 134 -2.31 -4.04 -10.65
C ILE A 134 -1.87 -5.08 -11.66
N HIS A 135 -1.87 -6.34 -11.26
CA HIS A 135 -1.54 -7.48 -12.10
C HIS A 135 -2.81 -8.21 -12.53
N LEU A 136 -2.78 -8.77 -13.74
CA LEU A 136 -3.82 -9.66 -14.26
C LEU A 136 -3.17 -10.89 -14.88
N GLU A 137 -3.43 -12.08 -14.33
CA GLU A 137 -2.74 -13.31 -14.75
C GLU A 137 -2.94 -13.62 -16.26
N GLN A 138 -4.10 -13.27 -16.81
CA GLN A 138 -4.43 -13.50 -18.22
C GLN A 138 -3.73 -12.55 -19.21
N VAL A 139 -2.89 -11.62 -18.74
CA VAL A 139 -2.03 -10.80 -19.62
C VAL A 139 -0.91 -11.67 -20.19
N SER A 140 -0.73 -11.61 -21.51
CA SER A 140 0.39 -12.25 -22.19
C SER A 140 1.71 -11.60 -21.77
N THR A 141 2.62 -12.42 -21.27
CA THR A 141 3.96 -11.99 -20.85
C THR A 141 4.98 -11.99 -21.99
N SER A 142 4.62 -12.48 -23.19
CA SER A 142 5.52 -12.56 -24.35
C SER A 142 5.96 -11.19 -24.87
N HIS A 143 5.15 -10.16 -24.64
CA HIS A 143 5.42 -8.77 -25.08
C HIS A 143 5.16 -7.74 -23.97
N ASN A 144 4.99 -8.19 -22.73
CA ASN A 144 4.76 -7.32 -21.58
C ASN A 144 5.91 -7.53 -20.60
N TYR A 145 6.72 -6.49 -20.42
CA TYR A 145 7.92 -6.53 -19.61
C TYR A 145 7.90 -5.42 -18.56
N LEU A 146 8.35 -5.75 -17.35
CA LEU A 146 8.64 -4.81 -16.28
C LEU A 146 10.11 -5.04 -15.89
N ASP A 147 10.93 -3.99 -15.97
CA ASP A 147 12.37 -4.04 -15.66
C ASP A 147 13.12 -5.17 -16.39
N GLY A 148 12.80 -5.35 -17.68
CA GLY A 148 13.42 -6.36 -18.54
C GLY A 148 12.94 -7.80 -18.29
N LYS A 149 11.97 -8.02 -17.39
CA LYS A 149 11.40 -9.35 -17.09
C LYS A 149 9.96 -9.46 -17.58
N PRO A 150 9.53 -10.62 -18.10
CA PRO A 150 8.14 -10.87 -18.45
C PRO A 150 7.20 -10.58 -17.26
N SER A 151 6.10 -9.88 -17.49
CA SER A 151 5.22 -9.38 -16.43
C SER A 151 3.75 -9.44 -16.81
N THR A 152 2.89 -9.60 -15.81
CA THR A 152 1.42 -9.53 -15.90
C THR A 152 0.88 -8.16 -15.49
N LEU A 153 1.76 -7.17 -15.32
CA LEU A 153 1.38 -5.81 -14.93
C LEU A 153 0.43 -5.20 -15.95
N LEU A 154 -0.72 -4.74 -15.46
CA LEU A 154 -1.77 -4.09 -16.23
C LEU A 154 -1.76 -2.58 -16.06
N ALA A 155 -1.59 -2.09 -14.83
CA ALA A 155 -1.57 -0.67 -14.51
C ALA A 155 -0.81 -0.40 -13.21
N VAL A 156 -0.35 0.83 -13.03
CA VAL A 156 0.27 1.33 -11.80
C VAL A 156 -0.54 2.52 -11.31
N ILE A 157 -0.84 2.54 -10.01
CA ILE A 157 -1.60 3.63 -9.37
C ILE A 157 -0.72 4.22 -8.26
N PRO A 158 -0.28 5.48 -8.36
CA PRO A 158 0.45 6.11 -7.26
C PRO A 158 -0.45 6.24 -6.02
N VAL A 159 0.12 6.01 -4.84
CA VAL A 159 -0.53 6.23 -3.54
C VAL A 159 0.07 7.49 -2.93
N GLU A 160 -0.70 8.58 -2.93
CA GLU A 160 -0.23 9.89 -2.44
C GLU A 160 -1.08 10.40 -1.28
N ASN A 161 -0.48 10.57 -0.10
CA ASN A 161 -1.04 11.28 1.05
C ASN A 161 -2.51 10.96 1.35
N LYS A 162 -2.79 9.71 1.76
CA LYS A 162 -4.15 9.21 1.97
C LYS A 162 -4.39 8.74 3.38
N GLU A 163 -5.63 8.76 3.84
CA GLU A 163 -6.01 8.32 5.18
C GLU A 163 -6.57 6.88 5.19
N PHE A 164 -6.53 6.21 6.35
CA PHE A 164 -7.18 4.90 6.51
C PHE A 164 -8.67 5.00 6.19
N GLY A 165 -9.18 4.04 5.41
CA GLY A 165 -10.58 4.02 5.00
C GLY A 165 -10.95 5.07 3.94
N GLU A 166 -10.02 5.96 3.56
CA GLU A 166 -10.25 6.90 2.46
C GLU A 166 -10.54 6.11 1.18
N VAL A 167 -11.59 6.53 0.47
CA VAL A 167 -11.98 5.94 -0.79
C VAL A 167 -11.27 6.68 -1.92
N ILE A 168 -10.46 5.94 -2.66
CA ILE A 168 -9.73 6.47 -3.81
C ILE A 168 -10.34 5.90 -5.08
N THR A 169 -10.40 6.75 -6.10
CA THR A 169 -10.88 6.38 -7.43
C THR A 169 -9.86 6.82 -8.46
N ALA A 170 -9.33 5.88 -9.23
CA ALA A 170 -8.48 6.15 -10.39
C ALA A 170 -9.25 5.81 -11.67
N ARG A 171 -9.23 6.74 -12.63
CA ARG A 171 -9.86 6.63 -13.94
C ARG A 171 -8.80 6.80 -15.02
N PHE A 172 -8.83 5.91 -16.01
CA PHE A 172 -7.92 5.93 -17.14
C PHE A 172 -8.72 6.25 -18.40
N GLU A 173 -8.67 7.51 -18.85
CA GLU A 173 -9.34 7.95 -20.09
C GLU A 173 -8.77 7.21 -21.31
N HIS A 174 -7.45 7.01 -21.30
CA HIS A 174 -6.69 6.24 -22.27
C HIS A 174 -5.97 5.08 -21.58
N PRO A 175 -6.65 3.94 -21.32
CA PRO A 175 -5.99 2.79 -20.73
C PRO A 175 -4.87 2.27 -21.61
N GLU A 176 -3.80 1.83 -20.97
CA GLU A 176 -2.82 0.99 -21.65
C GLU A 176 -3.40 -0.40 -21.86
N TYR A 177 -3.55 -0.78 -23.12
CA TYR A 177 -4.03 -2.10 -23.50
C TYR A 177 -2.88 -3.09 -23.62
N LYS A 178 -2.97 -4.20 -22.88
CA LYS A 178 -2.02 -5.31 -22.94
C LYS A 178 -2.66 -6.50 -23.66
N CYS A 179 -1.87 -7.25 -24.42
CA CYS A 179 -2.36 -8.45 -25.10
C CYS A 179 -2.79 -9.50 -24.07
N LEU A 180 -3.93 -10.14 -24.30
CA LEU A 180 -4.36 -11.29 -23.51
C LEU A 180 -3.62 -12.57 -23.97
N VAL A 181 -3.55 -13.57 -23.10
CA VAL A 181 -3.07 -14.91 -23.46
C VAL A 181 -3.90 -15.50 -24.61
N ASN A 182 -3.26 -16.30 -25.47
CA ASN A 182 -3.89 -16.88 -26.64
C ASN A 182 -4.72 -18.13 -26.28
N ASP A 183 -5.86 -17.93 -25.63
CA ASP A 183 -6.73 -19.02 -25.16
C ASP A 183 -8.20 -18.57 -25.02
N VAL A 184 -9.06 -19.49 -24.62
CA VAL A 184 -10.39 -19.22 -24.07
C VAL A 184 -10.24 -18.87 -22.59
N ILE A 185 -10.64 -17.65 -22.22
CA ILE A 185 -10.54 -17.16 -20.85
C ILE A 185 -11.93 -17.21 -20.22
N THR A 186 -12.09 -18.04 -19.20
CA THR A 186 -13.34 -18.18 -18.42
C THR A 186 -13.30 -17.46 -17.09
N GLU A 187 -12.11 -17.04 -16.65
CA GLU A 187 -11.90 -16.37 -15.38
C GLU A 187 -10.87 -15.24 -15.50
N LEU A 188 -11.02 -14.21 -14.69
CA LEU A 188 -10.05 -13.13 -14.52
C LEU A 188 -9.56 -13.13 -13.08
N LYS A 189 -8.23 -13.08 -12.91
CA LYS A 189 -7.59 -13.12 -11.59
C LYS A 189 -6.62 -11.97 -11.48
N LEU A 190 -7.00 -11.01 -10.65
CA LEU A 190 -6.24 -9.79 -10.42
C LEU A 190 -5.51 -9.89 -9.09
N GLU A 191 -4.38 -9.21 -9.02
CA GLU A 191 -3.65 -9.06 -7.77
C GLU A 191 -3.14 -7.64 -7.69
N ILE A 192 -3.09 -7.11 -6.46
CA ILE A 192 -2.41 -5.85 -6.18
C ILE A 192 -1.09 -6.17 -5.49
N ARG A 193 -0.02 -5.57 -6.00
CA ARG A 193 1.32 -5.71 -5.44
C ARG A 193 1.92 -4.35 -5.10
N ASP A 194 2.87 -4.35 -4.18
CA ASP A 194 3.70 -3.19 -3.87
C ASP A 194 4.88 -3.07 -4.84
N GLU A 195 5.66 -2.00 -4.70
CA GLU A 195 6.89 -1.75 -5.46
C GLU A 195 7.98 -2.82 -5.30
N ASN A 196 7.88 -3.68 -4.27
CA ASN A 196 8.78 -4.79 -4.01
C ASN A 196 8.18 -6.13 -4.52
N ASN A 197 7.08 -6.08 -5.27
CA ASN A 197 6.35 -7.22 -5.81
C ASN A 197 5.73 -8.15 -4.73
N ASN A 198 5.54 -7.66 -3.51
CA ASN A 198 4.76 -8.36 -2.49
C ASN A 198 3.27 -8.11 -2.70
N LYS A 199 2.44 -9.14 -2.49
CA LYS A 199 0.98 -8.98 -2.52
C LYS A 199 0.52 -8.05 -1.40
N ILE A 200 -0.26 -7.05 -1.74
CA ILE A 200 -0.91 -6.16 -0.77
C ILE A 200 -2.19 -6.83 -0.30
N ILE A 201 -2.29 -7.08 1.00
CA ILE A 201 -3.51 -7.60 1.62
C ILE A 201 -4.37 -6.41 2.03
N ASN A 202 -5.41 -6.13 1.25
CA ASN A 202 -6.37 -5.09 1.57
C ASN A 202 -7.62 -5.69 2.22
N HIS A 203 -7.89 -5.36 3.48
CA HIS A 203 -9.08 -5.90 4.17
C HIS A 203 -10.37 -5.08 3.89
N LEU A 204 -10.30 -4.08 3.02
CA LEU A 204 -11.45 -3.30 2.57
C LEU A 204 -11.76 -3.56 1.08
N PRO A 205 -13.00 -3.29 0.62
CA PRO A 205 -13.39 -3.59 -0.75
C PRO A 205 -12.58 -2.84 -1.81
N ILE A 206 -12.27 -3.56 -2.90
CA ILE A 206 -11.67 -3.01 -4.10
C ILE A 206 -12.50 -3.42 -5.31
N ASN A 207 -12.95 -2.44 -6.09
CA ASN A 207 -13.72 -2.68 -7.31
C ASN A 207 -12.97 -2.12 -8.51
N CYS A 208 -12.98 -2.82 -9.64
CA CYS A 208 -12.43 -2.29 -10.88
C CYS A 208 -13.29 -2.63 -12.10
N VAL A 209 -13.06 -1.90 -13.19
CA VAL A 209 -13.64 -2.17 -14.50
C VAL A 209 -12.52 -2.37 -15.50
N LEU A 210 -12.54 -3.51 -16.17
CA LEU A 210 -11.64 -3.86 -17.26
C LEU A 210 -12.36 -3.70 -18.60
N GLU A 211 -11.64 -3.22 -19.61
CA GLU A 211 -12.11 -3.11 -20.98
C GLU A 211 -11.32 -4.05 -21.89
N VAL A 212 -12.03 -4.92 -22.61
CA VAL A 212 -11.47 -5.82 -23.63
C VAL A 212 -11.86 -5.33 -25.02
N ILE A 213 -10.88 -5.20 -25.90
CA ILE A 213 -11.03 -4.84 -27.33
C ILE A 213 -10.60 -6.01 -28.22
#